data_AF-A0A2V3VDX9-F1
#
_entry.id   AF-A0A2V3VDX9-F1
#
_cell.length_a   1.000
_cell.length_b   1.000
_cell.length_c   1.000
_cell.angle_alpha   90.00
_cell.angle_beta   90.00
_cell.angle_gamma   90.00
#
_symmetry.space_group_name_H-M   'P 1'
#
loop_
_entity.id
_entity.type
_entity.pdbx_description
1 polymer ?
#
loop_
_entity_poly.entity_id
_entity_poly.type
_entity_poly.pdbx_seq_one_letter_code
_entity_poly.pdbx_strand_id
1 'polypeptide(L)'
;MVSQHIRTRLLIGGAMALFNMALIAGLAISTLSMPAFAQGQNRNIVEKPSRAVACPSGWRTPDGDTDRCEPMGTLAPKIYAKKEGESCASGYHEVYRLWCSTRKP
;
A
#
# COMPACT_ATOMS: atom_id res chain seq x y z
N MET A 1 -20.30 -49.51 41.91
CA MET A 1 -19.27 -48.50 42.29
C MET A 1 -18.42 -48.21 41.06
N VAL A 2 -18.76 -47.16 40.30
CA VAL A 2 -17.95 -46.69 39.16
C VAL A 2 -17.01 -45.59 39.66
N SER A 3 -15.74 -45.87 39.43
CA SER A 3 -14.55 -45.35 40.06
C SER A 3 -14.32 -43.84 39.89
N GLN A 4 -13.85 -43.20 40.97
CA GLN A 4 -13.35 -41.82 41.03
C GLN A 4 -12.34 -41.46 39.91
N HIS A 5 -11.75 -42.46 39.24
CA HIS A 5 -10.81 -42.28 38.13
C HIS A 5 -11.35 -41.53 36.90
N ILE A 6 -12.67 -41.50 36.68
CA ILE A 6 -13.27 -40.81 35.52
C ILE A 6 -13.27 -39.28 35.72
N ARG A 7 -13.47 -38.81 36.97
CA ARG A 7 -13.51 -37.38 37.29
C ARG A 7 -12.14 -36.72 37.17
N THR A 8 -11.08 -37.43 37.55
CA THR A 8 -9.70 -36.91 37.47
C THR A 8 -9.21 -36.77 36.03
N ARG A 9 -9.66 -37.64 35.11
CA ARG A 9 -9.28 -37.57 33.68
C ARG A 9 -9.94 -36.40 32.94
N LEU A 10 -11.15 -35.99 33.34
CA LEU A 10 -11.82 -34.84 32.74
C LEU A 10 -11.14 -33.50 33.08
N LEU A 11 -10.56 -33.38 34.28
CA LEU A 11 -9.89 -32.15 34.72
C LEU A 11 -8.53 -31.96 34.04
N ILE A 12 -7.83 -33.05 33.69
CA ILE A 12 -6.55 -32.98 33.00
C ILE A 12 -6.74 -32.67 31.50
N GLY A 13 -7.83 -33.12 30.88
CA GLY A 13 -8.17 -32.79 29.49
C GLY A 13 -8.60 -31.34 29.27
N GLY A 14 -9.19 -30.69 30.30
CA GLY A 14 -9.64 -29.30 30.21
C GLY A 14 -8.53 -28.25 30.35
N ALA A 15 -7.45 -28.57 31.08
CA ALA A 15 -6.36 -27.61 31.34
C ALA A 15 -5.39 -27.45 30.15
N MET A 16 -5.28 -28.44 29.26
CA MET A 16 -4.38 -28.39 28.10
C MET A 16 -4.97 -27.66 26.88
N ALA A 17 -6.28 -27.38 26.89
CA ALA A 17 -6.95 -26.67 25.79
C ALA A 17 -6.90 -25.13 25.92
N LEU A 18 -6.59 -24.61 27.10
CA LEU A 18 -6.67 -23.16 27.39
C LEU A 18 -5.36 -22.40 27.16
N PHE A 19 -4.23 -23.08 27.02
CA PHE A 19 -2.92 -22.42 26.82
C PHE A 19 -2.57 -22.13 25.35
N ASN A 20 -3.23 -22.77 24.38
CA ASN A 20 -2.88 -22.63 22.96
C ASN A 20 -3.70 -21.56 22.21
N MET A 21 -4.70 -20.94 22.84
CA MET A 21 -5.56 -19.93 22.22
C MET A 21 -5.15 -18.48 22.53
N ALA A 22 -3.90 -18.24 22.93
CA ALA A 22 -3.38 -16.88 23.15
C ALA A 22 -2.38 -16.42 22.07
N LEU A 23 -1.87 -17.34 21.23
CA LEU A 23 -0.79 -17.06 20.27
C LEU A 23 -1.27 -16.82 18.84
N ILE A 24 -2.57 -16.98 18.55
CA ILE A 24 -3.16 -16.80 17.20
C ILE A 24 -4.09 -15.56 17.15
N ALA A 25 -3.80 -14.55 17.96
CA ALA A 25 -4.52 -13.26 17.93
C ALA A 25 -3.61 -12.05 17.62
N GLY A 26 -2.35 -12.29 17.23
CA GLY A 26 -1.34 -11.23 17.05
C GLY A 26 -0.88 -10.96 15.61
N LEU A 27 -1.40 -11.67 14.61
CA LEU A 27 -0.92 -11.56 13.21
C LEU A 27 -1.93 -10.97 12.21
N ALA A 28 -3.10 -10.54 12.68
CA ALA A 28 -3.98 -9.71 11.89
C ALA A 28 -3.71 -8.24 12.27
N ILE A 29 -3.75 -7.34 11.28
CA ILE A 29 -3.54 -5.88 11.40
C ILE A 29 -2.07 -5.43 11.19
N SER A 30 -1.48 -5.77 10.06
CA SER A 30 -0.48 -4.88 9.44
C SER A 30 -0.61 -4.75 7.91
N THR A 31 -1.67 -5.32 7.32
CA THR A 31 -1.99 -5.13 5.89
C THR A 31 -2.94 -3.95 5.63
N LEU A 32 -3.17 -3.09 6.62
CA LEU A 32 -3.97 -1.88 6.43
C LEU A 32 -3.25 -0.93 5.46
N SER A 33 -3.75 -0.92 4.24
CA SER A 33 -3.73 0.24 3.35
C SER A 33 -2.36 0.58 2.76
N MET A 34 -1.86 -0.26 1.85
CA MET A 34 -1.06 0.30 0.75
C MET A 34 -2.05 0.80 -0.30
N PRO A 35 -2.41 2.11 -0.36
CA PRO A 35 -3.26 2.59 -1.43
C PRO A 35 -2.57 2.29 -2.77
N ALA A 36 -3.30 1.76 -3.75
CA ALA A 36 -2.75 1.33 -5.05
C ALA A 36 -2.06 2.47 -5.85
N PHE A 37 -2.24 3.74 -5.45
CA PHE A 37 -1.42 4.87 -5.93
C PHE A 37 0.04 4.79 -5.47
N ALA A 38 0.33 4.17 -4.33
CA ALA A 38 1.65 4.18 -3.66
C ALA A 38 2.74 3.35 -4.37
N GLN A 39 2.43 2.65 -5.45
CA GLN A 39 3.43 1.85 -6.19
C GLN A 39 3.91 2.46 -7.50
N GLY A 40 3.29 3.57 -7.93
CA GLY A 40 3.64 4.31 -9.14
C GLY A 40 3.57 3.48 -10.43
N GLN A 41 3.39 4.15 -11.56
CA GLN A 41 3.37 3.47 -12.86
C GLN A 41 4.27 4.22 -13.85
N ASN A 42 4.79 3.51 -14.86
CA ASN A 42 5.69 4.06 -15.88
C ASN A 42 5.33 3.72 -17.33
N ARG A 43 4.12 3.21 -17.59
CA ARG A 43 3.74 2.70 -18.93
C ARG A 43 2.35 3.13 -19.38
N ASN A 44 1.49 3.49 -18.44
CA ASN A 44 0.11 3.86 -18.74
C ASN A 44 -0.03 5.38 -18.69
N ILE A 45 -1.17 5.89 -19.12
CA ILE A 45 -1.50 7.31 -18.96
C ILE A 45 -1.87 7.57 -17.50
N VAL A 46 -1.39 8.66 -16.89
CA VAL A 46 -1.79 9.12 -15.55
C VAL A 46 -2.66 10.36 -15.66
N GLU A 47 -3.72 10.44 -14.88
CA GLU A 47 -4.49 11.68 -14.73
C GLU A 47 -3.75 12.68 -13.84
N LYS A 48 -3.75 13.94 -14.25
CA LYS A 48 -3.15 15.00 -13.46
C LYS A 48 -3.99 15.30 -12.22
N PRO A 49 -3.36 15.57 -11.07
CA PRO A 49 -4.08 16.05 -9.89
C PRO A 49 -4.74 17.42 -10.13
N SER A 50 -4.19 18.23 -11.05
CA SER A 50 -4.79 19.48 -11.50
C SER A 50 -4.29 19.86 -12.90
N ARG A 51 -5.14 20.50 -13.70
CA ARG A 51 -4.85 20.93 -15.09
C ARG A 51 -3.66 21.87 -15.19
N ALA A 52 -3.45 22.68 -14.15
CA ALA A 52 -2.37 23.67 -14.08
C ALA A 52 -0.99 23.05 -13.81
N VAL A 53 -0.92 21.75 -13.52
CA VAL A 53 0.31 21.08 -13.10
C VAL A 53 1.02 20.49 -14.32
N ALA A 54 2.33 20.71 -14.39
CA ALA A 54 3.17 20.10 -15.40
C ALA A 54 3.31 18.59 -15.15
N CYS A 55 3.49 17.82 -16.23
CA CYS A 55 3.87 16.42 -16.11
C CYS A 55 5.31 16.30 -15.57
N PRO A 56 5.60 15.33 -14.70
CA PRO A 56 6.96 15.07 -14.22
C PRO A 56 7.95 14.74 -15.36
N SER A 57 9.26 14.88 -15.10
CA SER A 57 10.29 14.56 -16.09
C SER A 57 10.19 13.11 -16.59
N GLY A 58 10.24 12.91 -17.92
CA GLY A 58 10.00 11.61 -18.56
C GLY A 58 8.52 11.34 -18.87
N TRP A 59 7.65 12.31 -18.61
CA TRP A 59 6.24 12.32 -18.96
C TRP A 59 5.92 13.55 -19.81
N ARG A 60 5.00 13.41 -20.76
CA ARG A 60 4.52 14.49 -21.61
C ARG A 60 3.02 14.68 -21.44
N THR A 61 2.54 15.89 -21.65
CA THR A 61 1.09 16.13 -21.84
C THR A 61 0.77 15.83 -23.30
N PRO A 62 -0.12 14.88 -23.61
CA PRO A 62 -0.54 14.65 -24.99
C PRO A 62 -1.26 15.86 -25.59
N ASP A 63 -1.13 16.04 -26.90
CA ASP A 63 -1.76 17.14 -27.62
C ASP A 63 -3.28 17.02 -27.54
N GLY A 64 -3.94 18.07 -27.06
CA GLY A 64 -5.41 18.13 -26.92
C GLY A 64 -5.97 17.55 -25.62
N ASP A 65 -5.15 16.91 -24.78
CA ASP A 65 -5.58 16.40 -23.47
C ASP A 65 -4.63 16.88 -22.36
N THR A 66 -4.97 18.06 -21.81
CA THR A 66 -4.21 18.70 -20.74
C THR A 66 -4.40 18.05 -19.38
N ASP A 67 -5.33 17.10 -19.26
CA ASP A 67 -5.73 16.51 -17.99
C ASP A 67 -4.92 15.27 -17.67
N ARG A 68 -4.05 14.85 -18.60
CA ARG A 68 -3.33 13.58 -18.51
C ARG A 68 -1.85 13.73 -18.82
N CYS A 69 -1.08 12.75 -18.39
CA CYS A 69 0.34 12.59 -18.65
C CYS A 69 0.60 11.23 -19.27
N GLU A 70 1.28 11.22 -20.41
CA GLU A 70 1.75 10.05 -21.12
C GLU A 70 3.24 9.79 -20.84
N PRO A 71 3.67 8.53 -20.73
CA PRO A 71 5.08 8.21 -20.55
C PRO A 71 5.85 8.49 -21.84
N MET A 72 7.02 9.13 -21.74
CA MET A 72 7.94 9.34 -22.85
C MET A 72 8.75 8.05 -23.12
N GLY A 73 8.07 7.01 -23.57
CA GLY A 73 8.67 5.70 -23.83
C GLY A 73 9.11 4.96 -22.55
N THR A 74 10.09 4.07 -22.68
CA THR A 74 10.57 3.19 -21.60
C THR A 74 11.36 3.91 -20.50
N LEU A 75 11.66 5.19 -20.68
CA LEU A 75 12.47 6.01 -19.78
C LEU A 75 11.64 6.78 -18.74
N ALA A 76 10.31 6.64 -18.79
CA ALA A 76 9.44 7.27 -17.81
C ALA A 76 9.69 6.70 -16.40
N PRO A 77 9.93 7.55 -15.38
CA PRO A 77 10.00 7.07 -14.00
C PRO A 77 8.61 6.64 -13.53
N LYS A 78 8.57 5.81 -12.49
CA LYS A 78 7.28 5.49 -11.84
C LYS A 78 6.77 6.75 -11.15
N ILE A 79 5.54 7.14 -11.43
CA ILE A 79 4.89 8.29 -10.79
C ILE A 79 3.50 7.96 -10.26
N TYR A 80 3.05 8.75 -9.29
CA TYR A 80 1.66 8.82 -8.88
C TYR A 80 1.30 10.21 -8.35
N ALA A 81 0.02 10.56 -8.40
CA ALA A 81 -0.50 11.81 -7.86
C ALA A 81 -0.49 11.78 -6.33
N LYS A 82 0.14 12.77 -5.73
CA LYS A 82 0.23 12.95 -4.28
C LYS A 82 -1.08 13.56 -3.77
N LYS A 83 -1.63 13.00 -2.70
CA LYS A 83 -2.78 13.61 -2.02
C LYS A 83 -2.33 14.79 -1.16
N GLU A 84 -3.22 15.75 -0.97
CA GLU A 84 -2.97 16.88 -0.09
C GLU A 84 -2.71 16.41 1.35
N GLY A 85 -1.65 16.94 1.98
CA GLY A 85 -1.27 16.59 3.34
C GLY A 85 -0.53 15.26 3.53
N GLU A 86 -0.44 14.39 2.50
CA GLU A 86 0.35 13.16 2.57
C GLU A 86 1.82 13.42 2.21
N SER A 87 2.74 12.53 2.61
CA SER A 87 4.13 12.52 2.12
C SER A 87 4.30 11.46 1.03
N CYS A 88 5.31 11.61 0.18
CA CYS A 88 5.62 10.57 -0.79
C CYS A 88 6.08 9.28 -0.09
N ALA A 89 5.76 8.14 -0.70
CA ALA A 89 6.18 6.83 -0.23
C ALA A 89 7.71 6.71 -0.28
N SER A 90 8.27 5.80 0.52
CA SER A 90 9.71 5.55 0.52
C SER A 90 10.22 5.21 -0.89
N GLY A 91 11.34 5.82 -1.29
CA GLY A 91 11.91 5.68 -2.64
C GLY A 91 11.28 6.60 -3.70
N TYR A 92 10.30 7.44 -3.33
CA TYR A 92 9.74 8.48 -4.17
C TYR A 92 10.15 9.87 -3.68
N HIS A 93 10.28 10.79 -4.63
CA HIS A 93 10.61 12.19 -4.42
C HIS A 93 9.44 13.06 -4.81
N GLU A 94 9.20 14.11 -4.02
CA GLU A 94 8.18 15.10 -4.31
C GLU A 94 8.61 15.95 -5.52
N VAL A 95 7.74 16.03 -6.53
CA VAL A 95 7.93 16.83 -7.74
C VAL A 95 6.70 17.71 -7.91
N TYR A 96 6.91 19.02 -8.10
CA TYR A 96 5.85 20.03 -8.23
C TYR A 96 4.79 20.00 -7.11
N ARG A 97 5.15 19.51 -5.91
CA ARG A 97 4.29 19.37 -4.71
C ARG A 97 3.09 18.43 -4.82
N LEU A 98 2.76 17.98 -6.02
CA LEU A 98 1.55 17.23 -6.36
C LEU A 98 1.86 15.87 -7.00
N TRP A 99 3.12 15.59 -7.30
CA TRP A 99 3.57 14.30 -7.82
C TRP A 99 4.59 13.67 -6.89
N CYS A 100 4.57 12.35 -6.86
CA CYS A 100 5.64 11.54 -6.30
C CYS A 100 6.29 10.74 -7.44
N SER A 101 7.61 10.86 -7.60
CA SER A 101 8.38 10.20 -8.67
C SER A 101 9.56 9.41 -8.12
N THR A 102 9.87 8.24 -8.71
CA THR A 102 11.12 7.52 -8.38
C THR A 102 12.37 8.21 -8.90
N ARG A 103 12.23 9.22 -9.77
CA ARG A 103 13.34 10.06 -10.25
C ARG A 103 13.38 11.33 -9.41
N LYS A 104 14.60 11.75 -9.02
CA LYS A 104 14.82 13.01 -8.31
C LYS A 104 14.48 14.22 -9.22
N PRO A 105 13.87 15.28 -8.67
CA PRO A 105 13.58 16.51 -9.40
C PRO A 105 14.84 17.20 -9.91
#